data_AF-A0A0S8EJJ6-F1
#
_entry.id   AF-A0A0S8EJJ6-F1
#
_cell.length_a   1.000
_cell.length_b   1.000
_cell.length_c   1.000
_cell.angle_alpha   90.00
_cell.angle_beta   90.00
_cell.angle_gamma   90.00
#
_symmetry.space_group_name_H-M   'P 1'
#
loop_
_entity.id
_entity.type
_entity.pdbx_description
1 polymer ?
#
loop_
_entity_poly.entity_id
_entity_poly.type
_entity_poly.pdbx_seq_one_letter_code
_entity_poly.pdbx_strand_id
1 'polypeptide(L)'
;KLVSEEQVKAMKPGAAIVDIAVDQGGCIATTRPTTYAEPTYIDHGVVHFAVTNMPGAVPRTASQALSASLLPYVLKLAADGGLSDPALQTGINVQAGEIVHPAVKQALQ
;
A
#
# COMPACT_ATOMS: atom_id res chain seq x y z
N LYS A 1 2.88 16.57 3.24
CA LYS A 1 1.68 16.12 2.48
C LYS A 1 1.64 16.90 1.18
N LEU A 2 1.22 16.29 0.06
CA LEU A 2 1.23 16.92 -1.27
C LEU A 2 0.05 17.87 -1.47
N VAL A 3 -1.12 17.50 -0.95
CA VAL A 3 -2.31 18.36 -0.94
C VAL A 3 -2.52 18.85 0.49
N SER A 4 -2.50 20.18 0.68
CA SER A 4 -2.68 20.82 1.98
C SER A 4 -4.17 20.88 2.38
N GLU A 5 -4.45 21.10 3.65
CA GLU A 5 -5.83 21.25 4.13
C GLU A 5 -6.50 22.50 3.53
N GLU A 6 -5.76 23.58 3.33
CA GLU A 6 -6.25 24.80 2.67
C GLU A 6 -6.69 24.53 1.23
N GLN A 7 -5.96 23.68 0.51
CA GLN A 7 -6.34 23.27 -0.84
C GLN A 7 -7.63 22.44 -0.82
N VAL A 8 -7.83 21.59 0.20
CA VAL A 8 -9.08 20.81 0.37
C VAL A 8 -10.26 21.74 0.70
N LYS A 9 -10.07 22.72 1.59
CA LYS A 9 -11.10 23.74 1.92
C LYS A 9 -11.54 24.57 0.73
N ALA A 10 -10.66 24.78 -0.25
CA ALA A 10 -10.95 25.53 -1.46
C ALA A 10 -11.70 24.69 -2.53
N MET A 11 -11.89 23.40 -2.31
CA MET A 11 -12.63 22.55 -3.24
C MET A 11 -14.13 22.85 -3.22
N LYS A 12 -14.80 22.47 -4.32
CA LYS A 12 -16.26 22.62 -4.41
C LYS A 12 -16.94 21.70 -3.37
N PRO A 13 -17.97 22.17 -2.66
CA PRO A 13 -18.80 21.30 -1.83
C PRO A 13 -19.36 20.12 -2.63
N GLY A 14 -19.29 18.92 -2.06
CA GLY A 14 -19.68 17.67 -2.72
C GLY A 14 -18.62 17.07 -3.66
N ALA A 15 -17.46 17.72 -3.84
CA ALA A 15 -16.33 17.09 -4.54
C ALA A 15 -15.87 15.82 -3.79
N ALA A 16 -15.20 14.94 -4.51
CA ALA A 16 -14.69 13.68 -3.96
C ALA A 16 -13.17 13.60 -4.08
N ILE A 17 -12.55 13.04 -3.04
CA ILE A 17 -11.15 12.67 -2.94
C ILE A 17 -11.05 11.16 -2.79
N VAL A 18 -10.15 10.54 -3.56
CA VAL A 18 -9.78 9.14 -3.42
C VAL A 18 -8.26 9.06 -3.20
N ASP A 19 -7.83 8.74 -1.97
CA ASP A 19 -6.41 8.68 -1.63
C ASP A 19 -5.90 7.23 -1.62
N ILE A 20 -5.29 6.81 -2.72
CA ILE A 20 -4.71 5.47 -2.89
C ILE A 20 -3.44 5.29 -2.04
N ALA A 21 -2.75 6.37 -1.69
CA ALA A 21 -1.54 6.31 -0.89
C ALA A 21 -1.84 6.14 0.62
N VAL A 22 -3.10 5.94 1.01
CA VAL A 22 -3.53 5.79 2.40
C VAL A 22 -2.80 4.67 3.14
N ASP A 23 -2.43 3.58 2.45
CA ASP A 23 -1.67 2.47 3.01
C ASP A 23 -0.29 2.90 3.55
N GLN A 24 0.23 4.05 3.10
CA GLN A 24 1.47 4.68 3.56
C GLN A 24 1.22 6.00 4.31
N GLY A 25 0.02 6.15 4.88
CA GLY A 25 -0.41 7.33 5.63
C GLY A 25 -1.08 8.41 4.79
N GLY A 26 -1.19 8.27 3.47
CA GLY A 26 -1.91 9.19 2.56
C GLY A 26 -1.08 10.39 2.09
N CYS A 27 -1.38 10.89 0.90
CA CYS A 27 -0.70 12.07 0.33
C CYS A 27 -1.43 13.39 0.61
N ILE A 28 -2.68 13.33 1.08
CA ILE A 28 -3.54 14.49 1.37
C ILE A 28 -3.57 14.74 2.88
N ALA A 29 -3.54 16.01 3.29
CA ALA A 29 -3.46 16.39 4.70
C ALA A 29 -4.67 15.93 5.53
N THR A 30 -5.86 15.94 4.94
CA THR A 30 -7.13 15.53 5.57
C THR A 30 -7.42 14.04 5.46
N THR A 31 -6.51 13.23 4.88
CA THR A 31 -6.70 11.78 4.74
C THR A 31 -6.68 11.07 6.09
N ARG A 32 -7.71 10.26 6.34
CA ARG A 32 -7.84 9.32 7.46
C ARG A 32 -8.19 7.94 6.88
N PRO A 33 -7.49 6.86 7.27
CA PRO A 33 -7.82 5.52 6.83
C PRO A 33 -9.28 5.16 7.14
N THR A 34 -9.94 4.53 6.19
CA THR A 34 -11.32 4.05 6.30
C THR A 34 -11.39 2.56 6.00
N THR A 35 -12.55 1.95 6.24
CA THR A 35 -12.79 0.52 5.99
C THR A 35 -13.89 0.35 4.96
N TYR A 36 -14.04 -0.83 4.37
CA TYR A 36 -15.17 -1.08 3.46
C TYR A 36 -16.56 -0.97 4.13
N ALA A 37 -16.64 -1.13 5.46
CA ALA A 37 -17.89 -0.94 6.20
C ALA A 37 -18.27 0.55 6.33
N GLU A 38 -17.26 1.41 6.49
CA GLU A 38 -17.41 2.86 6.59
C GLU A 38 -16.43 3.53 5.61
N PRO A 39 -16.69 3.46 4.29
CA PRO A 39 -15.68 3.73 3.25
C PRO A 39 -15.45 5.21 2.99
N THR A 40 -16.33 6.07 3.50
CA THR A 40 -16.24 7.51 3.26
C THR A 40 -16.52 8.32 4.51
N TYR A 41 -15.98 9.54 4.51
CA TYR A 41 -16.34 10.60 5.45
C TYR A 41 -16.38 11.94 4.71
N ILE A 42 -16.95 12.95 5.35
CA ILE A 42 -16.95 14.31 4.82
C ILE A 42 -16.03 15.18 5.69
N ASP A 43 -15.16 15.95 5.03
CA ASP A 43 -14.34 16.97 5.67
C ASP A 43 -14.30 18.22 4.77
N HIS A 44 -14.51 19.39 5.36
CA HIS A 44 -14.67 20.67 4.62
C HIS A 44 -15.70 20.62 3.47
N GLY A 45 -16.74 19.80 3.61
CA GLY A 45 -17.75 19.59 2.55
C GLY A 45 -17.28 18.71 1.39
N VAL A 46 -16.11 18.09 1.49
CA VAL A 46 -15.52 17.18 0.49
C VAL A 46 -15.63 15.74 0.97
N VAL A 47 -16.14 14.85 0.12
CA VAL A 47 -16.22 13.40 0.39
C VAL A 47 -14.84 12.80 0.24
N HIS A 48 -14.37 12.10 1.25
CA HIS A 48 -13.10 11.38 1.23
C HIS A 48 -13.38 9.89 1.18
N PHE A 49 -12.70 9.19 0.27
CA PHE A 49 -12.60 7.74 0.22
C PHE A 49 -11.13 7.37 0.39
N ALA A 50 -10.82 6.62 1.45
CA ALA A 50 -9.44 6.30 1.80
C ALA A 50 -9.37 4.89 2.39
N VAL A 51 -9.99 3.94 1.70
CA VAL A 51 -10.02 2.53 2.12
C VAL A 51 -8.66 1.90 1.82
N THR A 52 -8.07 1.27 2.83
CA THR A 52 -6.80 0.53 2.69
C THR A 52 -7.02 -0.78 1.93
N ASN A 53 -5.98 -1.29 1.26
CA ASN A 53 -6.04 -2.58 0.57
C ASN A 53 -7.20 -2.69 -0.44
N MET A 54 -7.33 -1.70 -1.32
CA MET A 54 -8.38 -1.65 -2.36
C MET A 54 -8.48 -2.89 -3.28
N PRO A 55 -7.36 -3.55 -3.66
CA PRO A 55 -7.43 -4.78 -4.44
C PRO A 55 -8.24 -5.90 -3.77
N GLY A 56 -8.39 -5.86 -2.45
CA GLY A 56 -9.20 -6.80 -1.68
C GLY A 56 -10.68 -6.84 -2.07
N ALA A 57 -11.25 -5.76 -2.63
CA ALA A 57 -12.63 -5.75 -3.12
C ALA A 57 -12.84 -6.62 -4.38
N VAL A 58 -11.78 -6.94 -5.11
CA VAL A 58 -11.83 -7.72 -6.36
C VAL A 58 -10.91 -8.94 -6.26
N PRO A 59 -11.16 -9.86 -5.31
CA PRO A 59 -10.19 -10.86 -4.89
C PRO A 59 -9.77 -11.81 -6.02
N ARG A 60 -10.70 -12.19 -6.91
CA ARG A 60 -10.40 -13.06 -8.06
C ARG A 60 -9.39 -12.42 -9.00
N THR A 61 -9.68 -11.19 -9.44
CA THR A 61 -8.82 -10.44 -10.35
C THR A 61 -7.48 -10.09 -9.70
N ALA A 62 -7.51 -9.61 -8.45
CA ALA A 62 -6.29 -9.27 -7.71
C ALA A 62 -5.39 -10.50 -7.51
N SER A 63 -5.95 -11.65 -7.13
CA SER A 63 -5.18 -12.88 -6.95
C SER A 63 -4.54 -13.35 -8.25
N GLN A 64 -5.27 -13.29 -9.37
CA GLN A 64 -4.74 -13.65 -10.69
C GLN A 64 -3.61 -12.71 -11.12
N ALA A 65 -3.81 -11.40 -10.98
CA ALA A 65 -2.80 -10.40 -11.33
C ALA A 65 -1.52 -10.55 -10.48
N LEU A 66 -1.68 -10.66 -9.16
CA LEU A 66 -0.54 -10.85 -8.25
C LEU A 66 0.18 -12.18 -8.52
N SER A 67 -0.56 -13.28 -8.71
CA SER A 67 0.04 -14.59 -8.99
C SER A 67 0.85 -14.60 -10.28
N ALA A 68 0.34 -13.94 -11.34
CA ALA A 68 1.06 -13.84 -12.61
C ALA A 68 2.41 -13.12 -12.46
N SER A 69 2.47 -12.07 -11.62
CA SER A 69 3.72 -11.36 -11.34
C SER A 69 4.67 -12.12 -10.39
N LEU A 70 4.13 -12.91 -9.45
CA LEU A 70 4.92 -13.65 -8.47
C LEU A 70 5.47 -14.98 -9.00
N LEU A 71 4.79 -15.61 -9.95
CA LEU A 71 5.13 -16.98 -10.40
C LEU A 71 6.61 -17.17 -10.79
N PRO A 72 7.28 -16.26 -11.53
CA PRO A 72 8.69 -16.44 -11.86
C PRO A 72 9.60 -16.51 -10.64
N TYR A 73 9.29 -15.75 -9.59
CA TYR A 73 10.05 -15.70 -8.35
C TYR A 73 9.83 -16.94 -7.50
N VAL A 74 8.57 -17.41 -7.42
CA VAL A 74 8.21 -18.65 -6.71
C VAL A 74 8.94 -19.84 -7.30
N LEU A 75 9.03 -19.94 -8.62
CA LEU A 75 9.73 -21.04 -9.29
C LEU A 75 11.24 -21.02 -9.01
N LYS A 76 11.86 -19.84 -8.95
CA LYS A 76 13.29 -19.70 -8.60
C LYS A 76 13.54 -20.09 -7.14
N LEU A 77 12.69 -19.63 -6.22
CA LEU A 77 12.73 -20.04 -4.81
C LEU A 77 12.62 -21.56 -4.68
N ALA A 78 11.72 -22.20 -5.44
CA ALA A 78 11.55 -23.64 -5.41
C ALA A 78 12.74 -24.43 -6.00
N ALA A 79 13.48 -23.85 -6.94
CA ALA A 79 14.59 -24.50 -7.62
C ALA A 79 15.89 -24.49 -6.80
N ASP A 80 16.28 -23.33 -6.27
CA ASP A 80 17.59 -23.14 -5.60
C ASP A 80 17.52 -22.26 -4.34
N GLY A 81 16.33 -22.02 -3.81
CA GLY A 81 16.12 -21.09 -2.69
C GLY A 81 16.21 -19.62 -3.07
N GLY A 82 16.28 -19.28 -4.37
CA GLY A 82 16.37 -17.91 -4.87
C GLY A 82 17.74 -17.27 -4.68
N LEU A 83 18.78 -18.08 -4.41
CA LEU A 83 20.14 -17.63 -4.13
C LEU A 83 20.80 -16.96 -5.33
N SER A 84 20.40 -17.35 -6.54
CA SER A 84 20.95 -16.84 -7.80
C SER A 84 20.25 -15.59 -8.35
N ASP A 85 19.10 -15.19 -7.79
CA ASP A 85 18.32 -14.04 -8.29
C ASP A 85 18.58 -12.78 -7.43
N PRO A 86 19.26 -11.75 -7.98
CA PRO A 86 19.53 -10.52 -7.24
C PRO A 86 18.28 -9.80 -6.72
N ALA A 87 17.15 -9.88 -7.44
CA ALA A 87 15.90 -9.25 -7.02
C ALA A 87 15.25 -10.00 -5.84
N LEU A 88 15.43 -11.33 -5.76
CA LEU A 88 15.01 -12.07 -4.57
C LEU A 88 15.90 -11.78 -3.37
N GLN A 89 17.21 -11.65 -3.59
CA GLN A 89 18.16 -11.32 -2.53
C GLN A 89 17.83 -9.98 -1.86
N THR A 90 17.43 -8.96 -2.64
CA THR A 90 17.02 -7.67 -2.06
C THR A 90 15.71 -7.72 -1.29
N GLY A 91 14.88 -8.75 -1.52
CA GLY A 91 13.60 -8.94 -0.83
C GLY A 91 13.70 -9.67 0.53
N ILE A 92 14.88 -10.19 0.90
CA ILE A 92 15.04 -10.94 2.16
C ILE A 92 14.96 -9.98 3.35
N ASN A 93 13.95 -10.18 4.20
CA ASN A 93 13.74 -9.37 5.40
C ASN A 93 14.48 -9.92 6.63
N VAL A 94 14.37 -11.23 6.84
CA VAL A 94 14.95 -11.97 7.97
C VAL A 94 15.66 -13.20 7.43
N GLN A 95 16.85 -13.48 7.92
CA GLN A 95 17.63 -14.68 7.60
C GLN A 95 18.31 -15.21 8.85
N ALA A 96 18.21 -16.52 9.09
CA ALA A 96 18.82 -17.18 10.25
C ALA A 96 18.47 -16.53 11.62
N GLY A 97 17.26 -15.97 11.76
CA GLY A 97 16.81 -15.31 12.99
C GLY A 97 17.24 -13.85 13.13
N GLU A 98 18.00 -13.31 12.18
CA GLU A 98 18.43 -11.92 12.18
C GLU A 98 17.66 -11.12 11.12
N ILE A 99 17.25 -9.89 11.48
CA ILE A 99 16.77 -8.92 10.50
C ILE A 99 17.97 -8.55 9.61
N VAL A 100 17.86 -8.72 8.30
CA VAL A 100 18.95 -8.41 7.35
C VAL A 100 18.61 -7.22 6.45
N HIS A 101 17.33 -6.93 6.23
CA HIS A 101 16.91 -5.83 5.37
C HIS A 101 17.18 -4.46 6.01
N PRO A 102 17.96 -3.57 5.36
CA PRO A 102 18.37 -2.30 5.94
C PRO A 102 17.21 -1.41 6.40
N ALA A 103 16.15 -1.31 5.61
CA ALA A 103 15.00 -0.47 5.96
C ALA A 103 14.23 -0.99 7.19
N VAL A 104 14.18 -2.31 7.40
CA VAL A 104 13.50 -2.90 8.57
C VAL A 104 14.36 -2.72 9.82
N LYS A 105 15.69 -2.87 9.71
CA LYS A 105 16.61 -2.54 10.81
C LYS A 105 16.43 -1.11 11.27
N GLN A 106 16.42 -0.16 10.32
CA GLN A 106 16.28 1.26 10.63
C GLN A 106 14.93 1.60 11.27
N ALA A 107 13.85 0.93 10.85
CA ALA A 107 12.51 1.19 11.38
C ALA A 107 12.26 0.66 12.81
N LEU A 108 13.12 -0.23 13.31
CA LEU A 108 12.98 -0.87 14.63
C LEU A 108 14.06 -0.43 15.65
N GLN A 109 14.91 0.52 15.28
CA GLN A 109 15.88 1.18 16.15
C GLN A 109 15.28 2.47 16.72
#